data_AF-A0A1Y4S4V9-F1
#
_entry.id   AF-A0A1Y4S4V9-F1
#
_cell.length_a   1.000
_cell.length_b   1.000
_cell.length_c   1.000
_cell.angle_alpha   90.00
_cell.angle_beta   90.00
_cell.angle_gamma   90.00
#
_symmetry.space_group_name_H-M   'P 1'
#
loop_
_entity.id
_entity.type
_entity.pdbx_description
1 polymer ?
#
loop_
_entity_poly.entity_id
_entity_poly.type
_entity_poly.pdbx_seq_one_letter_code
_entity_poly.pdbx_strand_id
1 'polypeptide(L)'
;MTKSMSHCEYPIAEAREALRQRAAAEATVLSRSVGRMTSCDLCPCREYGEEVAREYASVNRLLYLQQCRLALERALTSGRSRLRYRWADGRTTDTVFRRVRGRVRISGLAGGVTL
;
A
#
# COMPACT_ATOMS: atom_id res chain seq x y z
N MET A 1 6.69 25.18 8.68
CA MET A 1 7.54 24.55 7.66
C MET A 1 6.68 23.61 6.81
N THR A 2 6.19 24.07 5.66
CA THR A 2 5.45 23.25 4.70
C THR A 2 6.42 22.29 4.03
N LYS A 3 6.47 21.05 4.51
CA LYS A 3 7.20 19.94 3.87
C LYS A 3 6.65 19.81 2.45
N SER A 4 7.45 20.19 1.45
CA SER A 4 7.08 20.07 0.04
C SER A 4 6.68 18.62 -0.22
N MET A 5 5.38 18.34 -0.33
CA MET A 5 4.89 17.03 -0.68
C MET A 5 5.40 16.74 -2.09
N SER A 6 6.26 15.74 -2.24
CA SER A 6 6.66 15.27 -3.56
C SER A 6 5.41 14.82 -4.32
N HIS A 7 5.17 15.48 -5.45
CA HIS A 7 4.06 15.18 -6.34
C HIS A 7 4.63 14.44 -7.55
N CYS A 8 4.17 13.23 -7.78
CA CYS A 8 4.55 12.46 -8.96
C CYS A 8 3.34 12.36 -9.88
N GLU A 9 3.55 12.53 -11.19
CA GLU A 9 2.52 12.41 -12.20
C GLU A 9 2.75 11.18 -13.05
N TYR A 10 1.70 10.39 -13.21
CA TYR A 10 1.75 9.13 -13.94
C TYR A 10 0.60 9.06 -14.95
N PRO A 11 0.82 8.47 -16.13
CA PRO A 11 -0.27 7.98 -16.97
C PRO A 11 -1.22 7.08 -16.17
N ILE A 12 -2.52 7.19 -16.43
CA ILE A 12 -3.55 6.46 -15.65
C ILE A 12 -3.32 4.94 -15.69
N ALA A 13 -2.95 4.41 -16.87
CA ALA A 13 -2.68 2.99 -17.05
C ALA A 13 -1.49 2.52 -16.22
N GLU A 14 -0.39 3.29 -16.23
CA GLU A 14 0.81 2.99 -15.45
C GLU A 14 0.55 3.05 -13.95
N ALA A 15 -0.18 4.07 -13.48
CA ALA A 15 -0.55 4.19 -12.06
C ALA A 15 -1.39 3.00 -11.58
N ARG A 16 -2.33 2.52 -12.42
CA ARG A 16 -3.13 1.33 -12.12
C ARG A 16 -2.27 0.07 -12.05
N GLU A 17 -1.41 -0.15 -13.05
CA GLU A 17 -0.59 -1.36 -13.11
C GLU A 17 0.48 -1.38 -12.02
N ALA A 18 1.13 -0.26 -11.72
CA ALA A 18 2.11 -0.15 -10.63
C ALA A 18 1.47 -0.50 -9.28
N LEU A 19 0.27 0.02 -8.98
CA LEU A 19 -0.47 -0.35 -7.76
C LEU A 19 -0.89 -1.83 -7.77
N ARG A 20 -1.23 -2.39 -8.94
CA ARG A 20 -1.58 -3.81 -9.09
C ARG A 20 -0.38 -4.71 -8.81
N GLN A 21 0.75 -4.45 -9.44
CA GLN A 21 1.99 -5.20 -9.27
C GLN A 21 2.49 -5.14 -7.83
N ARG A 22 2.41 -3.96 -7.19
CA ARG A 22 2.81 -3.83 -5.79
C ARG A 22 1.92 -4.64 -4.85
N ALA A 23 0.60 -4.60 -5.06
CA ALA A 23 -0.31 -5.44 -4.29
C ALA A 23 -0.04 -6.93 -4.51
N ALA A 24 0.25 -7.35 -5.74
CA ALA A 24 0.61 -8.74 -6.04
C ALA A 24 1.92 -9.16 -5.34
N ALA A 25 2.93 -8.28 -5.30
CA ALA A 25 4.19 -8.55 -4.62
C ALA A 25 4.00 -8.76 -3.11
N GLU A 26 3.26 -7.88 -2.45
CA GLU A 26 2.98 -8.02 -1.00
C GLU A 26 2.09 -9.25 -0.71
N ALA A 27 1.15 -9.59 -1.60
CA ALA A 27 0.34 -10.81 -1.48
C ALA A 27 1.18 -12.08 -1.64
N THR A 28 2.20 -12.04 -2.51
CA THR A 28 3.16 -13.15 -2.67
C THR A 28 3.98 -13.36 -1.40
N VAL A 29 4.37 -12.28 -0.72
CA VAL A 29 5.08 -12.36 0.57
C VAL A 29 4.23 -13.09 1.62
N LEU A 30 2.96 -12.72 1.75
CA LEU A 30 2.03 -13.41 2.67
C LEU A 30 1.76 -14.86 2.29
N SER A 31 1.55 -15.16 1.01
CA SER A 31 1.29 -16.54 0.59
C SER A 31 2.45 -17.47 0.93
N ARG A 32 3.70 -16.98 0.87
CA ARG A 32 4.91 -17.74 1.22
C ARG A 32 5.13 -17.89 2.72
N SER A 33 4.47 -17.07 3.53
CA SER A 33 4.59 -17.10 4.98
C SER A 33 3.54 -18.04 5.60
N VAL A 34 2.28 -17.96 5.13
CA VAL A 34 1.19 -18.88 5.52
C VAL A 34 1.52 -20.34 5.19
N GLY A 35 2.19 -20.60 4.05
CA GLY A 35 2.61 -21.97 3.69
C GLY A 35 3.69 -22.58 4.59
N ARG A 36 4.40 -21.77 5.40
CA ARG A 36 5.36 -22.25 6.41
C ARG A 36 4.71 -22.48 7.77
N MET A 37 3.65 -21.74 8.10
CA MET A 37 2.92 -21.94 9.36
C MET A 37 2.18 -23.28 9.43
N THR A 38 1.77 -23.85 8.30
CA THR A 38 1.04 -25.11 8.25
C THR A 38 1.92 -26.36 8.38
N SER A 39 3.24 -26.24 8.63
CA SER A 39 4.14 -27.39 8.78
C SER A 39 4.81 -27.53 10.16
N CYS A 40 4.46 -26.72 11.16
CA CYS A 40 5.11 -26.75 12.48
C CYS A 40 4.08 -26.84 13.62
N ASP A 41 3.77 -28.07 14.05
CA ASP A 41 2.72 -28.37 15.02
C ASP A 41 3.10 -28.16 16.51
N LEU A 42 4.29 -27.68 16.87
CA LEU A 42 4.73 -27.73 18.27
C LEU A 42 5.47 -26.47 18.73
N CYS A 43 4.73 -25.62 19.47
CA CYS A 43 5.16 -24.46 20.26
C CYS A 43 5.70 -23.22 19.49
N PRO A 44 5.24 -21.99 19.83
CA PRO A 44 5.73 -20.78 19.17
C PRO A 44 7.15 -20.48 19.65
N CYS A 45 8.14 -20.78 18.80
CA CYS A 45 9.52 -20.35 19.01
C CYS A 45 9.55 -18.81 19.06
N ARG A 46 10.45 -18.20 19.85
CA ARG A 46 10.62 -16.74 19.90
C ARG A 46 10.88 -16.11 18.51
N GLU A 47 11.51 -16.86 17.61
CA GLU A 47 11.74 -16.53 16.20
C GLU A 47 10.44 -16.31 15.42
N TYR A 48 9.35 -16.97 15.84
CA TYR A 48 8.02 -16.85 15.23
C TYR A 48 7.38 -15.47 15.48
N GLY A 49 7.74 -14.80 16.59
CA GLY A 49 7.20 -13.47 16.91
C GLY A 49 7.63 -12.40 15.89
N GLU A 50 8.87 -12.46 15.40
CA GLU A 50 9.35 -11.55 14.36
C GLU A 50 8.71 -11.85 13.00
N GLU A 51 8.50 -13.13 12.68
CA GLU A 51 7.82 -13.53 11.45
C GLU A 51 6.37 -13.04 11.45
N VAL A 52 5.63 -13.28 12.53
CA VAL A 52 4.26 -12.78 12.71
C VAL A 52 4.22 -11.25 12.59
N ALA A 53 5.15 -10.53 13.22
CA ALA A 53 5.21 -9.07 13.09
C ALA A 53 5.44 -8.60 11.64
N ARG A 54 6.28 -9.31 10.87
CA ARG A 54 6.50 -9.03 9.44
C ARG A 54 5.24 -9.32 8.61
N GLU A 55 4.52 -10.40 8.90
CA GLU A 55 3.26 -10.73 8.23
C GLU A 55 2.20 -9.67 8.48
N TYR A 56 2.00 -9.25 9.73
CA TYR A 56 1.09 -8.16 10.07
C TYR A 56 1.46 -6.86 9.35
N ALA A 57 2.76 -6.56 9.20
CA ALA A 57 3.22 -5.43 8.42
C ALA A 57 2.85 -5.57 6.92
N SER A 58 3.01 -6.76 6.33
CA SER A 58 2.59 -7.04 4.95
C SER A 58 1.08 -6.96 4.75
N VAL A 59 0.27 -7.49 5.69
CA VAL A 59 -1.20 -7.34 5.67
C VAL A 59 -1.59 -5.87 5.71
N ASN A 60 -1.03 -5.11 6.65
CA ASN A 60 -1.32 -3.69 6.80
C ASN A 60 -0.91 -2.90 5.54
N ARG A 61 0.18 -3.30 4.87
CA ARG A 61 0.62 -2.70 3.60
C ARG A 61 -0.30 -3.05 2.42
N LEU A 62 -0.81 -4.28 2.36
CA LEU A 62 -1.80 -4.68 1.37
C LEU A 62 -3.10 -3.91 1.51
N LEU A 63 -3.60 -3.77 2.73
CA LEU A 63 -4.79 -2.98 3.01
C LEU A 63 -4.61 -1.54 2.53
N TYR A 64 -3.47 -0.92 2.82
CA TYR A 64 -3.14 0.40 2.30
C TYR A 64 -3.16 0.45 0.76
N LEU A 65 -2.52 -0.50 0.07
CA LEU A 65 -2.48 -0.53 -1.40
C LEU A 65 -3.87 -0.74 -2.02
N GLN A 66 -4.72 -1.57 -1.43
CA GLN A 66 -6.10 -1.74 -1.86
C GLN A 66 -6.89 -0.43 -1.70
N GLN A 67 -6.73 0.26 -0.58
CA GLN A 67 -7.35 1.57 -0.37
C GLN A 67 -6.82 2.64 -1.34
N CYS A 68 -5.53 2.60 -1.69
CA CYS A 68 -4.97 3.45 -2.74
C CYS A 68 -5.63 3.20 -4.10
N ARG A 69 -5.84 1.94 -4.48
CA ARG A 69 -6.53 1.59 -5.74
C ARG A 69 -7.96 2.13 -5.74
N LEU A 70 -8.71 1.93 -4.66
CA LEU A 70 -10.07 2.48 -4.53
C LEU A 70 -10.08 4.02 -4.55
N ALA A 71 -9.08 4.66 -3.93
CA ALA A 71 -8.96 6.12 -3.96
C ALA A 71 -8.60 6.64 -5.35
N LEU A 72 -7.74 5.94 -6.09
CA LEU A 72 -7.42 6.23 -7.48
C LEU A 72 -8.68 6.15 -8.35
N GLU A 73 -9.42 5.05 -8.30
CA GLU A 73 -10.66 4.89 -9.08
C GLU A 73 -11.68 6.00 -8.76
N ARG A 74 -11.84 6.33 -7.48
CA ARG A 74 -12.66 7.49 -7.07
C ARG A 74 -12.17 8.78 -7.69
N ALA A 75 -10.86 9.05 -7.67
CA ALA A 75 -10.28 10.26 -8.29
C ALA A 75 -10.45 10.29 -9.81
N LEU A 76 -10.47 9.14 -10.47
CA LEU A 76 -10.72 9.06 -11.91
C LEU A 76 -12.16 9.46 -12.26
N THR A 77 -13.12 9.12 -11.39
CA THR A 77 -14.53 9.50 -11.56
C THR A 77 -14.82 10.94 -11.11
N SER A 78 -14.36 11.34 -9.92
CA SER A 78 -14.70 12.64 -9.29
C SER A 78 -13.68 13.75 -9.54
N GLY A 79 -12.56 13.46 -10.21
CA GLY A 79 -11.46 14.39 -10.45
C GLY A 79 -10.43 14.47 -9.30
N ARG A 80 -10.82 14.16 -8.06
CA ARG A 80 -9.91 14.15 -6.90
C ARG A 80 -10.41 13.20 -5.81
N SER A 81 -9.47 12.53 -5.15
CA SER A 81 -9.72 11.73 -3.96
C SER A 81 -8.59 11.89 -2.95
N ARG A 82 -8.93 11.86 -1.66
CA ARG A 82 -7.97 11.85 -0.55
C ARG A 82 -8.17 10.57 0.25
N LEU A 83 -7.06 9.87 0.48
CA LEU A 83 -6.98 8.72 1.36
C LEU A 83 -6.23 9.14 2.63
N ARG A 84 -6.85 8.96 3.78
CA ARG A 84 -6.20 9.04 5.07
C ARG A 84 -6.12 7.64 5.64
N TYR A 85 -4.90 7.10 5.76
CA TYR A 85 -4.68 5.73 6.22
C TYR A 85 -3.97 5.74 7.56
N ARG A 86 -4.52 5.02 8.55
CA ARG A 86 -3.90 4.82 9.86
C ARG A 86 -3.17 3.49 9.85
N TRP A 87 -1.87 3.53 10.10
CA TRP A 87 -1.01 2.37 10.20
C TRP A 87 -1.16 1.69 11.57
N ALA A 88 -0.79 0.40 11.65
CA ALA A 88 -0.78 -0.37 12.88
C ALA A 88 0.10 0.24 13.98
N ASP A 89 1.16 0.95 13.60
CA ASP A 89 2.03 1.70 14.53
C ASP A 89 1.41 3.04 15.02
N GLY A 90 0.17 3.32 14.64
CA GLY A 90 -0.56 4.53 14.99
C GLY A 90 -0.24 5.75 14.11
N ARG A 91 0.78 5.68 13.24
CA ARG A 91 1.07 6.76 12.30
C ARG A 91 -0.06 6.91 11.30
N THR A 92 -0.20 8.10 10.73
CA THR A 92 -1.20 8.36 9.69
C THR A 92 -0.51 8.91 8.45
N THR A 93 -0.88 8.38 7.28
CA THR A 93 -0.47 8.95 5.99
C THR A 93 -1.66 9.51 5.25
N ASP A 94 -1.48 10.70 4.70
CA ASP A 94 -2.41 11.35 3.79
C ASP A 94 -1.90 11.24 2.36
N THR A 95 -2.63 10.48 1.53
CA THR A 95 -2.36 10.33 0.10
C THR A 95 -3.44 11.02 -0.70
N VAL A 96 -3.05 11.86 -1.65
CA VAL A 96 -3.98 12.59 -2.52
C VAL A 96 -3.79 12.14 -3.96
N PHE A 97 -4.90 11.75 -4.58
CA PHE A 97 -5.00 11.41 -6.00
C PHE A 97 -5.80 12.52 -6.68
N ARG A 98 -5.23 13.10 -7.74
CA ARG A 98 -5.91 14.12 -8.55
C ARG A 98 -5.80 13.74 -10.02
N ARG A 99 -6.94 13.59 -10.68
CA ARG A 99 -6.97 13.38 -12.13
C ARG A 99 -6.49 14.65 -12.82
N VAL A 100 -5.54 14.48 -13.73
CA VAL A 100 -5.07 15.48 -14.69
C VAL A 100 -5.37 14.89 -16.08
N ARG A 101 -5.47 15.69 -17.15
CA ARG A 101 -5.82 15.17 -18.49
C ARG A 101 -4.97 13.94 -18.87
N GLY A 102 -5.59 12.76 -18.96
CA GLY A 102 -4.94 11.48 -19.27
C GLY A 102 -3.97 10.94 -18.20
N ARG A 103 -3.81 11.62 -17.06
CA ARG A 103 -2.81 11.35 -16.02
C ARG A 103 -3.42 11.41 -14.63
N VAL A 104 -2.67 10.98 -13.63
CA VAL A 104 -3.00 11.18 -12.23
C VAL A 104 -1.79 11.75 -11.51
N ARG A 105 -2.01 12.83 -10.76
CA ARG A 105 -1.05 13.38 -9.82
C ARG A 105 -1.27 12.72 -8.46
N ILE A 106 -0.23 12.12 -7.92
CA ILE A 106 -0.25 11.40 -6.66
C ILE A 106 0.72 12.08 -5.69
N SER A 107 0.26 12.28 -4.46
CA SER A 107 0.98 13.04 -3.43
C SER A 107 0.91 12.29 -2.11
N GLY A 108 2.00 12.26 -1.35
CA GLY A 108 2.00 11.65 -0.02
C GLY A 108 1.79 10.13 -0.05
N LEU A 109 2.29 9.46 -1.09
CA LEU A 109 2.31 8.01 -1.14
C LEU A 109 3.31 7.51 -0.08
N ALA A 110 2.83 6.69 0.86
CA ALA A 110 3.66 6.21 1.97
C ALA A 110 4.69 5.15 1.54
N GLY A 111 5.80 5.08 2.28
CA GLY A 111 6.66 3.89 2.32
C GLY A 111 7.66 3.74 1.19
N GLY A 112 8.16 4.83 0.61
CA GLY A 112 9.10 4.77 -0.52
C GLY A 112 8.49 4.14 -1.77
N VAL A 113 7.15 4.08 -1.84
CA VAL A 113 6.44 3.67 -3.04
C VAL A 113 6.56 4.83 -4.02
N THR A 114 7.52 4.69 -4.92
CA THR A 114 7.52 5.40 -6.20
C THR A 114 6.76 4.48 -7.15
N LEU A 115 5.74 5.01 -7.85
CA LEU A 115 5.11 4.25 -8.94
C LEU A 115 6.03 4.23 -10.15
#